data_AF-A0A7Y4HSY0-F1
#
_entry.id   AF-A0A7Y4HSY0-F1
#
_cell.length_a   1.000
_cell.length_b   1.000
_cell.length_c   1.000
_cell.angle_alpha   90.00
_cell.angle_beta   90.00
_cell.angle_gamma   90.00
#
_symmetry.space_group_name_H-M   'P 1'
#
loop_
_entity.id
_entity.type
_entity.pdbx_description
1 polymer ?
#
loop_
_entity_poly.entity_id
_entity_poly.type
_entity_poly.pdbx_seq_one_letter_code
_entity_poly.pdbx_strand_id
1 'polypeptide(L)'
;MAHKFHGDSWSLAPGTRNWTPPLQVEEPDPAVVHTTDKTIPLWADLAYPDGHTATAKGFAQAWTREVVRIQWVENSLPRYAWVAVGQVRRRTLSGR
;
A
#
# COMPACT_ATOMS: atom_id res chain seq x y z
N MET A 1 -33.57 -27.41 21.03
CA MET A 1 -33.34 -26.22 20.19
C MET A 1 -31.98 -25.66 20.58
N ALA A 2 -30.93 -25.97 19.83
CA ALA A 2 -29.57 -25.51 20.11
C ALA A 2 -29.29 -24.31 19.20
N HIS A 3 -29.24 -23.11 19.78
CA HIS A 3 -28.78 -21.92 19.07
C HIS A 3 -27.29 -22.06 18.79
N LYS A 4 -26.93 -22.30 17.53
CA LYS A 4 -25.55 -22.20 17.05
C LYS A 4 -25.17 -20.73 17.02
N PHE A 5 -24.33 -20.30 17.96
CA PHE A 5 -23.66 -19.01 17.91
C PHE A 5 -22.81 -18.96 16.64
N HIS A 6 -23.15 -18.04 15.73
CA HIS A 6 -22.36 -17.73 14.55
C HIS A 6 -21.04 -17.10 15.00
N GLY A 7 -19.94 -17.55 14.40
CA GLY A 7 -18.58 -17.19 14.77
C GLY A 7 -18.39 -15.69 15.01
N ASP A 8 -17.86 -15.39 16.18
CA ASP A 8 -17.46 -14.08 16.63
C ASP A 8 -16.51 -13.43 15.61
N SER A 9 -17.05 -12.47 14.88
CA SER A 9 -16.35 -11.69 13.86
C SER A 9 -15.36 -10.67 14.47
N TRP A 10 -15.05 -10.76 15.77
CA TRP A 10 -14.27 -9.80 16.54
C TRP A 10 -12.74 -9.88 16.34
N SER A 11 -12.24 -10.80 15.52
CA SER A 11 -10.79 -11.02 15.35
C SER A 11 -10.10 -10.11 14.32
N LEU A 12 -10.81 -9.20 13.65
CA LEU A 12 -10.22 -8.27 12.70
C LEU A 12 -10.09 -6.88 13.33
N ALA A 13 -8.87 -6.32 13.30
CA ALA A 13 -8.65 -4.94 13.71
C ALA A 13 -9.63 -4.01 12.96
N PRO A 14 -10.21 -2.97 13.62
CA PRO A 14 -11.27 -2.15 13.03
C PRO A 14 -10.99 -1.63 11.61
N GLY A 15 -9.73 -1.33 11.29
CA GLY A 15 -9.29 -0.87 9.97
C GLY A 15 -9.22 -1.95 8.86
N THR A 16 -9.47 -3.22 9.19
CA THR A 16 -9.41 -4.35 8.22
C THR A 16 -10.77 -4.62 7.60
N ARG A 17 -11.85 -4.29 8.29
CA ARG A 17 -13.19 -4.83 7.98
C ARG A 17 -13.80 -4.33 6.67
N ASN A 18 -13.30 -3.27 6.06
CA ASN A 18 -13.83 -2.70 4.81
C ASN A 18 -12.70 -2.10 3.93
N TRP A 19 -11.47 -2.60 4.07
CA TRP A 19 -10.37 -2.06 3.26
C TRP A 19 -10.31 -2.76 1.91
N THR A 20 -10.33 -1.96 0.85
CA THR A 20 -10.13 -2.41 -0.53
C THR A 20 -8.72 -2.00 -0.96
N PRO A 21 -7.87 -2.94 -1.44
CA PRO A 21 -6.57 -2.56 -1.96
C PRO A 21 -6.72 -1.67 -3.20
N PRO A 22 -5.78 -0.74 -3.43
CA PRO A 22 -5.71 -0.05 -4.71
C PRO A 22 -5.39 -1.04 -5.83
N LEU A 23 -5.68 -0.63 -7.06
CA LEU A 23 -5.18 -1.29 -8.25
C LEU A 23 -3.65 -1.29 -8.21
N GLN A 24 -3.08 -2.48 -8.38
CA GLN A 24 -1.64 -2.70 -8.33
C GLN A 24 -1.20 -3.48 -9.56
N VAL A 25 0.04 -3.24 -9.97
CA VAL A 25 0.69 -4.03 -11.01
C VAL A 25 1.18 -5.36 -10.44
N GLU A 26 1.51 -6.30 -11.33
CA GLU A 26 2.10 -7.57 -10.95
C GLU A 26 3.43 -7.34 -10.19
N GLU A 27 3.67 -8.17 -9.17
CA GLU A 27 4.94 -8.15 -8.46
C GLU A 27 6.06 -8.60 -9.42
N PRO A 28 7.12 -7.78 -9.59
CA PRO A 28 8.22 -8.12 -10.48
C PRO A 28 9.05 -9.29 -9.94
N ASP A 29 9.84 -9.91 -10.83
CA ASP A 29 10.79 -10.94 -10.46
C ASP A 29 11.73 -10.44 -9.33
N PRO A 30 11.79 -11.13 -8.17
CA PRO A 30 12.65 -10.74 -7.06
C PRO A 30 14.13 -10.56 -7.45
N ALA A 31 14.63 -11.26 -8.47
CA ALA A 31 16.00 -11.16 -8.93
C ALA A 31 16.38 -9.77 -9.48
N VAL A 32 15.38 -8.98 -9.93
CA VAL A 32 15.59 -7.63 -10.48
C VAL A 32 15.11 -6.51 -9.55
N VAL A 33 14.62 -6.87 -8.35
CA VAL A 33 14.12 -5.93 -7.37
C VAL A 33 15.27 -5.31 -6.57
N HIS A 34 15.30 -3.99 -6.55
CA HIS A 34 16.19 -3.21 -5.70
C HIS A 34 15.50 -2.83 -4.39
N THR A 35 16.26 -2.84 -3.30
CA THR A 35 15.82 -2.39 -1.98
C THR A 35 16.86 -1.44 -1.37
N THR A 36 16.52 -0.80 -0.26
CA THR A 36 17.47 -0.01 0.51
C THR A 36 17.10 -0.02 1.98
N ASP A 37 18.09 0.14 2.86
CA ASP A 37 17.85 0.29 4.29
C ASP A 37 17.25 1.67 4.65
N LYS A 38 17.37 2.66 3.75
CA LYS A 38 16.88 4.02 3.99
C LYS A 38 15.47 4.21 3.48
N THR A 39 14.59 4.78 4.30
CA THR A 39 13.25 5.13 3.83
C THR A 39 13.30 6.23 2.78
N ILE A 40 12.78 5.95 1.58
CA ILE A 40 12.69 6.95 0.50
C ILE A 40 11.27 7.54 0.51
N PRO A 41 11.06 8.78 0.96
CA PRO A 41 9.73 9.38 1.03
C PRO A 41 9.20 9.70 -0.36
N LEU A 42 7.94 9.35 -0.61
CA LEU A 42 7.26 9.63 -1.87
C LEU A 42 5.80 10.06 -1.65
N TRP A 43 5.22 10.60 -2.71
CA TRP A 43 3.79 10.64 -2.93
C TRP A 43 3.44 9.55 -3.93
N ALA A 44 2.35 8.83 -3.71
CA ALA A 44 1.82 7.82 -4.62
C ALA A 44 0.38 8.16 -4.99
N ASP A 45 0.08 8.17 -6.28
CA ASP A 45 -1.27 8.36 -6.80
C ASP A 45 -1.91 6.98 -7.02
N LEU A 46 -2.87 6.65 -6.15
CA LEU A 46 -3.55 5.37 -6.07
C LEU A 46 -4.92 5.45 -6.73
N ALA A 47 -5.24 4.43 -7.53
CA ALA A 47 -6.58 4.22 -8.06
C ALA A 47 -7.18 2.99 -7.40
N TYR A 48 -8.47 3.00 -7.12
CA TYR A 48 -9.20 1.91 -6.46
C TYR A 48 -10.22 1.28 -7.41
N PRO A 49 -10.63 0.02 -7.18
CA PRO A 49 -11.56 -0.69 -8.06
C PRO A 49 -12.93 -0.03 -8.23
N ASP A 50 -13.35 0.80 -7.27
CA ASP A 50 -14.59 1.58 -7.30
C ASP A 50 -14.47 2.87 -8.14
N GLY A 51 -13.30 3.11 -8.75
CA GLY A 51 -13.01 4.32 -9.52
C GLY A 51 -12.52 5.50 -8.68
N HIS A 52 -12.46 5.36 -7.34
CA HIS A 52 -11.90 6.39 -6.49
C HIS A 52 -10.37 6.52 -6.69
N THR A 53 -9.84 7.72 -6.54
CA THR A 53 -8.40 7.99 -6.59
C THR A 53 -7.95 8.76 -5.37
N ALA A 54 -6.77 8.43 -4.82
CA ALA A 54 -6.20 9.12 -3.68
C ALA A 54 -4.69 9.34 -3.86
N THR A 55 -4.16 10.45 -3.33
CA THR A 55 -2.71 10.64 -3.21
C THR A 55 -2.27 10.26 -1.80
N ALA A 56 -1.51 9.18 -1.69
CA ALA A 56 -0.98 8.68 -0.43
C ALA A 56 0.42 9.26 -0.13
N LYS A 57 0.63 9.65 1.12
CA LYS A 57 1.97 9.92 1.67
C LYS A 57 2.60 8.59 2.05
N GLY A 58 3.67 8.20 1.38
CA GLY A 58 4.29 6.89 1.58
C GLY A 58 5.82 6.88 1.54
N PHE A 59 6.35 5.67 1.48
CA PHE A 59 7.76 5.37 1.33
C PHE A 59 7.96 4.26 0.29
N ALA A 60 9.03 4.36 -0.51
CA ALA A 60 9.46 3.23 -1.33
C ALA A 60 10.10 2.16 -0.42
N GLN A 61 9.71 0.90 -0.62
CA GLN A 61 10.28 -0.26 0.06
C GLN A 61 11.16 -1.09 -0.89
N ALA A 62 10.74 -1.18 -2.14
CA ALA A 62 11.44 -1.92 -3.18
C ALA A 62 11.06 -1.35 -4.56
N TRP A 63 11.88 -1.53 -5.59
CA TRP A 63 11.57 -1.03 -6.93
C TRP A 63 12.37 -1.73 -8.04
N THR A 64 11.86 -1.65 -9.25
CA THR A 64 12.61 -1.86 -10.49
C THR A 64 12.70 -0.53 -11.24
N ARG A 65 13.05 -0.55 -12.53
CA ARG A 65 12.96 0.64 -13.38
C ARG A 65 11.52 1.05 -13.68
N GLU A 66 10.58 0.13 -13.61
CA GLU A 66 9.20 0.31 -14.11
C GLU A 66 8.18 0.37 -12.99
N VAL A 67 8.44 -0.30 -11.87
CA VAL A 67 7.47 -0.45 -10.79
C VAL A 67 8.11 -0.18 -9.43
N VAL A 68 7.31 0.33 -8.50
CA VAL A 68 7.73 0.67 -7.14
C VAL A 68 6.78 0.03 -6.15
N ARG A 69 7.32 -0.71 -5.20
CA ARG A 69 6.60 -1.17 -4.02
C ARG A 69 6.57 -0.03 -3.01
N ILE A 70 5.37 0.46 -2.76
CA ILE A 70 5.14 1.52 -1.77
C ILE A 70 4.63 0.93 -0.46
N GLN A 71 4.90 1.64 0.63
CA GLN A 71 4.23 1.48 1.91
C GLN A 71 3.59 2.80 2.31
N TRP A 72 2.34 2.77 2.79
CA TRP A 72 1.68 3.89 3.44
C TRP A 72 0.88 3.42 4.65
N VAL A 73 0.34 4.36 5.43
CA VAL A 73 -0.55 4.07 6.55
C VAL A 73 -1.96 4.49 6.19
N GLU A 74 -2.91 3.58 6.35
CA GLU A 74 -4.33 3.82 6.12
C GLU A 74 -5.15 3.08 7.17
N ASN A 75 -6.06 3.80 7.84
CA ASN A 75 -6.82 3.29 8.99
C ASN A 75 -5.91 2.67 10.07
N SER A 76 -4.81 3.37 10.38
CA SER A 76 -3.79 2.98 11.36
C SER A 76 -3.05 1.66 11.05
N LEU A 77 -3.17 1.14 9.83
CA LEU A 77 -2.51 -0.09 9.41
C LEU A 77 -1.52 0.19 8.27
N PRO A 78 -0.36 -0.48 8.25
CA PRO A 78 0.55 -0.41 7.12
C PRO A 78 -0.07 -1.12 5.91
N ARG A 79 -0.09 -0.43 4.78
CA ARG A 79 -0.57 -0.93 3.49
C ARG A 79 0.55 -0.92 2.48
N TYR A 80 0.44 -1.80 1.50
CA TYR A 80 1.46 -2.04 0.49
C TYR A 80 0.80 -2.25 -0.86
N ALA A 81 1.46 -1.79 -1.91
CA ALA A 81 1.07 -2.04 -3.29
C ALA A 81 2.29 -1.89 -4.20
N TRP A 82 2.32 -2.66 -5.29
CA TRP A 82 3.17 -2.37 -6.43
C TRP A 82 2.45 -1.41 -7.37
N VAL A 83 3.09 -0.29 -7.70
CA VAL A 83 2.53 0.72 -8.61
C VAL A 83 3.53 1.04 -9.71
N ALA A 84 3.04 1.53 -10.85
CA ALA A 84 3.93 1.98 -11.91
C ALA A 84 4.77 3.19 -11.45
N VAL A 85 5.98 3.32 -11.97
CA VAL A 85 6.88 4.45 -11.64
C VAL A 85 6.23 5.81 -11.96
N GLY A 86 5.38 5.87 -12.98
CA GLY A 86 4.61 7.07 -13.33
C GLY A 86 3.55 7.48 -12.29
N GLN A 87 3.20 6.60 -11.35
CA GLN A 87 2.26 6.87 -10.26
C GLN A 87 2.94 7.37 -8.99
N VAL A 88 4.26 7.50 -8.97
CA VAL A 88 4.99 7.97 -7.80
C VAL A 88 5.85 9.18 -8.13
N ARG A 89 5.96 10.07 -7.16
CA ARG A 89 6.90 11.20 -7.22
C ARG A 89 7.65 11.31 -5.90
N ARG A 90 8.95 11.59 -5.99
CA ARG A 90 9.79 11.77 -4.81
C ARG A 90 9.26 12.92 -3.98
N ARG A 91 9.11 12.71 -2.67
CA ARG A 91 8.69 13.74 -1.75
C ARG A 91 9.93 14.41 -1.16
N THR A 92 10.15 15.67 -1.53
CA THR A 92 11.19 16.48 -0.90
C THR A 92 10.80 16.76 0.54
N LEU A 93 11.61 16.30 1.48
CA LEU A 93 11.52 16.72 2.87
C LEU A 93 12.48 17.90 3.00
N SER A 94 11.95 19.11 3.15
CA SER A 94 12.75 20.25 3.57
C SER A 94 13.24 19.94 4.98
N GLY A 95 14.54 19.68 5.12
CA GLY A 95 15.18 19.48 6.41
C GLY A 95 14.95 20.70 7.29
N ARG A 96 14.74 20.45 8.57
CA ARG A 96 14.91 21.45 9.62
C ARG A 96 16.28 21.21 10.26
#